data_AF-A0A1Q4DEG3-F1
#
_entry.id   AF-A0A1Q4DEG3-F1
#
_cell.length_a   1.000
_cell.length_b   1.000
_cell.length_c   1.000
_cell.angle_alpha   90.00
_cell.angle_beta   90.00
_cell.angle_gamma   90.00
#
_symmetry.space_group_name_H-M   'P 1'
#
loop_
_entity.id
_entity.type
_entity.pdbx_description
1 polymer ?
#
loop_
_entity_poly.entity_id
_entity_poly.type
_entity_poly.pdbx_seq_one_letter_code
_entity_poly.pdbx_strand_id
1 'polypeptide(L)' 'MSRTVDRTVEDLDQAMRELRKSLRGIPFRSGGFKKTHDNLARDAALVAVLIDSARSSFRN' A
#
# COMPACT_ATOMS: atom_id res chain seq x y z
N MET A 1 -19.09 -1.18 -11.58
CA MET A 1 -17.93 -1.86 -10.99
C MET A 1 -16.69 -0.98 -10.93
N SER A 2 -16.40 -0.12 -11.92
CA SER A 2 -15.22 0.77 -11.87
C SER A 2 -15.12 1.64 -10.60
N ARG A 3 -16.22 2.32 -10.17
CA ARG A 3 -16.20 3.15 -8.94
C ARG A 3 -15.77 2.42 -7.66
N THR A 4 -16.04 1.11 -7.56
CA THR A 4 -15.65 0.33 -6.39
C THR A 4 -14.15 0.06 -6.40
N VAL A 5 -13.59 -0.31 -7.56
CA VAL A 5 -12.16 -0.53 -7.75
C VAL A 5 -11.38 0.78 -7.54
N ASP A 6 -11.87 1.88 -8.10
CA ASP A 6 -11.26 3.21 -7.94
C ASP A 6 -11.18 3.61 -6.46
N ARG A 7 -12.26 3.42 -5.69
CA ARG A 7 -12.27 3.67 -4.23
C ARG A 7 -11.33 2.75 -3.47
N THR A 8 -11.26 1.46 -3.82
CA THR A 8 -10.34 0.53 -3.16
C THR A 8 -8.88 0.91 -3.37
N VAL A 9 -8.52 1.47 -4.54
CA VAL A 9 -7.17 2.01 -4.77
C VAL A 9 -6.92 3.23 -3.87
N GLU A 10 -7.87 4.16 -3.79
CA GLU A 10 -7.77 5.35 -2.93
C GLU A 10 -7.65 4.98 -1.44
N ASP A 11 -8.44 4.02 -0.97
CA ASP A 11 -8.42 3.53 0.41
C ASP A 11 -7.09 2.85 0.75
N LEU A 12 -6.53 2.07 -0.19
CA LEU A 12 -5.22 1.44 -0.04
C LEU A 12 -4.10 2.49 0.07
N ASP A 13 -4.15 3.51 -0.79
CA ASP A 13 -3.19 4.63 -0.77
C ASP A 13 -3.26 5.40 0.56
N GLN A 14 -4.48 5.64 1.06
CA GLN A 14 -4.70 6.31 2.34
C GLN A 14 -4.15 5.47 3.50
N ALA A 15 -4.46 4.17 3.55
CA ALA A 15 -3.97 3.26 4.57
C ALA A 15 -2.43 3.20 4.60
N MET A 16 -1.78 3.19 3.43
CA MET A 16 -0.32 3.22 3.32
C MET A 16 0.29 4.53 3.83
N ARG A 17 -0.37 5.67 3.61
CA ARG A 17 0.06 6.95 4.17
C ARG A 17 -0.07 6.99 5.69
N GLU A 18 -1.14 6.43 6.24
CA GLU A 18 -1.34 6.34 7.68
C GLU A 18 -0.34 5.40 8.34
N LEU A 19 -0.09 4.24 7.72
CA LEU A 19 0.98 3.34 8.13
C LEU A 19 2.33 4.07 8.17
N ARG A 20 2.70 4.80 7.12
CA ARG A 20 3.94 5.60 7.10
C ARG A 20 4.02 6.61 8.25
N LYS A 21 2.88 7.21 8.63
CA LYS A 21 2.81 8.15 9.77
C LYS A 21 2.96 7.43 11.10
N SER A 22 2.29 6.30 11.31
CA SER A 22 2.36 5.54 12.56
C SER A 22 3.74 4.94 12.81
N LEU A 23 4.48 4.66 11.72
CA LEU A 23 5.86 4.18 11.78
C LEU A 23 6.88 5.29 12.12
N ARG A 24 6.50 6.58 12.07
CA ARG A 24 7.41 7.67 12.47
C ARG A 24 7.71 7.56 13.96
N GLY A 25 9.00 7.56 14.30
CA GLY A 25 9.47 7.51 15.68
C GLY A 25 9.75 6.09 16.20
N ILE A 26 9.36 5.05 15.45
CA ILE A 26 9.82 3.70 15.77
C ILE A 26 11.31 3.62 15.43
N PRO A 27 12.18 3.19 16.37
CA PRO A 27 13.60 2.99 16.09
C PRO A 27 13.76 1.90 15.01
N PHE A 28 13.96 2.33 13.77
CA PHE A 28 13.85 1.42 12.62
C PHE A 28 14.98 0.38 12.56
N ARG A 29 16.12 0.63 13.24
CA ARG A 29 17.31 -0.24 13.20
C ARG A 29 17.35 -1.31 14.29
N SER A 30 16.40 -1.35 15.22
CA SER A 30 16.35 -2.37 16.28
C SER A 30 15.52 -3.59 15.87
N GLY A 31 15.99 -4.80 16.21
CA GLY A 31 15.18 -6.03 16.16
C GLY A 31 14.73 -6.49 14.76
N GLY A 32 15.42 -6.08 13.69
CA GLY A 32 15.06 -6.49 12.31
C GLY A 32 13.86 -5.75 11.72
N PHE A 33 13.29 -4.79 12.45
CA PHE A 33 12.10 -4.04 12.04
C PHE A 33 12.26 -3.35 10.68
N LYS A 34 13.43 -2.78 10.37
CA LYS A 34 13.75 -2.22 9.05
C LYS A 34 13.44 -3.20 7.92
N LYS A 35 13.87 -4.45 8.05
CA LYS A 35 13.72 -5.44 6.98
C LYS A 35 12.24 -5.76 6.77
N THR A 36 11.50 -5.95 7.86
CA THR A 36 10.05 -6.17 7.82
C THR A 36 9.30 -4.99 7.22
N HIS A 37 9.64 -3.76 7.63
CA HIS A 37 9.10 -2.53 7.08
C HIS A 37 9.35 -2.41 5.57
N ASP A 38 10.60 -2.60 5.13
CA ASP A 38 10.99 -2.44 3.73
C ASP A 38 10.38 -3.53 2.85
N ASN A 39 10.16 -4.73 3.38
CA ASN A 39 9.44 -5.80 2.69
C ASN A 39 7.95 -5.45 2.55
N LEU A 40 7.29 -5.06 3.63
CA LEU A 40 5.88 -4.67 3.61
C LEU A 40 5.63 -3.49 2.65
N ALA A 41 6.52 -2.50 2.65
CA ALA A 41 6.42 -1.37 1.72
C ALA A 41 6.54 -1.80 0.25
N ARG A 42 7.40 -2.78 -0.07
CA ARG A 42 7.50 -3.35 -1.42
C ARG A 42 6.24 -4.11 -1.81
N ASP A 43 5.75 -4.97 -0.93
CA ASP A 43 4.58 -5.81 -1.20
C ASP A 43 3.33 -4.94 -1.42
N ALA A 44 3.14 -3.92 -0.59
CA ALA A 44 2.04 -2.98 -0.75
C ALA A 44 2.13 -2.17 -2.05
N ALA A 45 3.33 -1.72 -2.44
CA ALA A 45 3.53 -1.03 -3.71
C ALA A 45 3.21 -1.94 -4.91
N LEU A 46 3.59 -3.22 -4.84
CA LEU A 46 3.25 -4.22 -5.85
C LEU A 46 1.72 -4.40 -5.96
N VAL A 47 1.03 -4.56 -4.83
CA VAL A 47 -0.43 -4.70 -4.80
C VAL A 47 -1.12 -3.47 -5.41
N ALA A 48 -0.66 -2.26 -5.07
CA ALA A 48 -1.22 -1.03 -5.64
C ALA A 48 -1.09 -0.99 -7.18
N VAL A 49 0.08 -1.36 -7.71
CA VAL A 49 0.31 -1.45 -9.17
C VAL A 49 -0.57 -2.52 -9.82
N LEU A 50 -0.73 -3.68 -9.18
CA LEU A 50 -1.58 -4.76 -9.71
C LEU A 50 -3.05 -4.34 -9.77
N ILE A 51 -3.56 -3.68 -8.72
CA ILE A 51 -4.95 -3.17 -8.73
C ILE A 51 -5.11 -2.06 -9.77
N ASP A 52 -4.14 -1.15 -9.89
CA ASP A 52 -4.20 -0.08 -10.89
C ASP A 52 -4.16 -0.62 -12.33
N SER A 53 -3.30 -1.60 -12.60
CA SER A 53 -3.26 -2.27 -13.93
C SER A 53 -4.53 -3.06 -14.24
N ALA A 54 -5.18 -3.64 -13.22
CA ALA A 54 -6.46 -4.32 -13.38
C ALA A 54 -7.65 -3.34 -13.55
N ARG A 55 -7.47 -2.04 -13.26
CA ARG A 55 -8.53 -1.02 -13.33
C ARG A 55 -9.21 -0.97 -14.70
N SER A 56 -8.45 -1.11 -15.79
CA SER A 56 -8.98 -1.15 -17.16
C SER A 56 -9.84 -2.39 -17.42
N SER A 57 -9.45 -3.54 -16.86
CA SER A 57 -10.23 -4.80 -16.95
C SER A 57 -11.58 -4.72 -16.22
N PHE A 58 -11.75 -3.78 -15.28
CA PHE A 58 -13.02 -3.54 -14.57
C PHE A 58 -13.83 -2.36 -15.12
N ARG A 59 -13.31 -1.66 -16.14
CA ARG A 59 -14.05 -0.71 -16.96
C ARG A 59 -14.62 -1.46 -18.18
N ASN A 60 -15.84 -2.00 -18.03
CA ASN A 60 -16.72 -2.21 -19.19
C ASN A 60 -17.01 -0.87 -19.86
#